data_AF-A0AAV3Y1N4-F1
#
_entry.id   AF-A0AAV3Y1N4-F1
#
_cell.length_a   1.000
_cell.length_b   1.000
_cell.length_c   1.000
_cell.angle_alpha   90.00
_cell.angle_beta   90.00
_cell.angle_gamma   90.00
#
_symmetry.space_group_name_H-M   'P 1'
#
loop_
_entity.id
_entity.type
_entity.pdbx_description
1 polymer ?
#
loop_
_entity_poly.entity_id
_entity_poly.type
_entity_poly.pdbx_seq_one_letter_code
_entity_poly.pdbx_strand_id
1 'polypeptide(L)'
;MSEAPSVAVNENLLIVLQAVIDRRADLDPLSLTSLLTIQLRGCQTLASSSRFGKCLMACLTKYGKKMTAENRTAFSSLVDTHGSNFKPALNAAFKRLNR
;
A
#
# COMPACT_ATOMS: atom_id res chain seq x y z
N MET A 1 -23.51 -6.06 13.47
CA MET A 1 -22.15 -6.34 12.93
C MET A 1 -22.17 -5.89 11.49
N SER A 2 -21.63 -4.71 11.17
CA SER A 2 -21.59 -4.24 9.78
C SER A 2 -20.54 -5.04 9.03
N GLU A 3 -20.97 -5.88 8.10
CA GLU A 3 -20.06 -6.48 7.13
C GLU A 3 -19.36 -5.34 6.38
N ALA A 4 -18.04 -5.24 6.54
CA ALA A 4 -17.25 -4.36 5.70
C ALA A 4 -17.52 -4.73 4.24
N PRO A 5 -17.85 -3.78 3.36
CA PRO A 5 -18.22 -4.10 1.99
C PRO A 5 -17.11 -4.94 1.37
N SER A 6 -17.48 -6.13 0.89
CA SER A 6 -16.60 -7.07 0.19
C SER A 6 -16.26 -6.53 -1.19
N VAL A 7 -15.61 -5.36 -1.23
CA VAL A 7 -15.12 -4.78 -2.48
C VAL A 7 -13.94 -5.63 -2.93
N ALA A 8 -14.08 -6.26 -4.10
CA ALA A 8 -12.99 -6.99 -4.72
C ALA A 8 -11.83 -6.03 -5.00
N VAL A 9 -10.62 -6.40 -4.56
CA VAL A 9 -9.43 -5.60 -4.83
C VAL A 9 -9.00 -5.83 -6.27
N ASN A 10 -9.26 -4.85 -7.11
CA ASN A 10 -8.95 -4.86 -8.54
C ASN A 10 -8.28 -3.53 -8.96
N GLU A 11 -7.90 -3.42 -10.23
CA GLU A 11 -7.22 -2.22 -10.72
C GLU A 11 -8.04 -0.93 -10.61
N ASN A 12 -9.37 -1.01 -10.73
CA ASN A 12 -10.24 0.16 -10.58
C ASN A 12 -10.21 0.70 -9.15
N LEU A 13 -10.24 -0.19 -8.16
CA LEU A 13 -10.07 0.21 -6.76
C LEU A 13 -8.69 0.85 -6.52
N LEU A 14 -7.63 0.32 -7.15
CA LEU A 14 -6.30 0.93 -7.03
C LEU A 14 -6.25 2.36 -7.58
N ILE A 15 -6.97 2.67 -8.66
CA ILE A 15 -7.05 4.04 -9.20
C ILE A 15 -7.68 4.98 -8.17
N VAL A 16 -8.79 4.56 -7.55
CA VAL A 16 -9.49 5.33 -6.52
C VAL A 16 -8.59 5.54 -5.31
N LEU A 17 -7.98 4.47 -4.79
CA LEU A 17 -7.07 4.53 -3.65
C LEU A 17 -5.88 5.43 -3.95
N GLN A 18 -5.28 5.29 -5.12
CA GLN A 18 -4.16 6.13 -5.52
C GLN A 18 -4.56 7.60 -5.60
N ALA A 19 -5.75 7.94 -6.10
CA ALA A 19 -6.24 9.32 -6.09
C ALA A 19 -6.44 9.88 -4.66
N VAL A 20 -6.95 9.06 -3.72
CA VAL A 20 -7.11 9.46 -2.31
C VAL A 20 -5.75 9.66 -1.64
N ILE A 21 -4.84 8.70 -1.80
CA ILE A 21 -3.44 8.80 -1.37
C ILE A 21 -2.82 10.05 -1.99
N ASP A 22 -3.14 10.33 -3.25
CA ASP A 22 -2.46 11.39 -3.98
C ASP A 22 -2.78 12.78 -3.46
N ARG A 23 -4.01 12.97 -3.00
CA ARG A 23 -4.49 14.17 -2.31
C ARG A 23 -3.92 14.37 -0.90
N ARG A 24 -3.07 13.45 -0.41
CA ARG A 24 -2.52 13.48 0.96
C ARG A 24 -3.61 13.64 2.01
N ALA A 25 -4.71 12.88 1.86
CA ALA A 25 -5.75 12.84 2.87
C ALA A 25 -5.12 12.58 4.25
N ASP A 26 -5.54 13.32 5.27
CA ASP A 26 -5.03 13.10 6.61
C ASP A 26 -5.65 11.82 7.16
N LEU A 27 -4.97 10.69 6.96
CA LEU A 27 -5.41 9.40 7.44
C LEU A 27 -5.04 9.27 8.92
N ASP A 28 -6.05 8.96 9.74
CA ASP A 28 -5.84 8.49 11.10
C ASP A 28 -5.17 7.10 11.09
N PRO A 29 -4.62 6.65 12.23
CA PRO A 29 -3.90 5.37 12.29
C PRO A 29 -4.73 4.15 11.85
N LEU A 30 -6.04 4.10 12.15
CA LEU A 30 -6.90 2.96 11.78
C LEU A 30 -7.16 2.95 10.27
N SER A 31 -7.38 4.12 9.68
CA SER A 31 -7.53 4.27 8.23
C SER A 31 -6.26 3.86 7.48
N LEU A 32 -5.08 4.20 8.00
CA LEU A 32 -3.81 3.78 7.43
C LEU A 32 -3.62 2.25 7.50
N THR A 33 -3.93 1.64 8.64
CA THR A 33 -3.88 0.17 8.80
C THR A 33 -4.87 -0.53 7.86
N SER A 34 -6.07 0.03 7.70
CA SER A 34 -7.08 -0.48 6.76
C SER A 34 -6.60 -0.40 5.31
N LEU A 35 -5.97 0.71 4.93
CA LEU A 35 -5.37 0.88 3.60
C LEU A 35 -4.32 -0.19 3.32
N LEU A 36 -3.42 -0.45 4.27
CA LEU A 36 -2.39 -1.49 4.15
C LEU A 36 -2.99 -2.90 4.06
N THR A 37 -4.07 -3.15 4.79
CA THR A 37 -4.80 -4.42 4.74
C THR A 37 -5.43 -4.65 3.36
N ILE A 38 -5.99 -3.60 2.75
CA ILE A 38 -6.51 -3.66 1.37
C ILE A 38 -5.37 -3.93 0.39
N GLN A 39 -4.22 -3.27 0.56
CA GLN A 39 -3.05 -3.51 -0.29
C GLN A 39 -2.51 -4.94 -0.15
N LEU A 40 -2.49 -5.51 1.06
CA LEU A 40 -2.12 -6.91 1.31
C LEU A 40 -3.02 -7.89 0.56
N ARG A 41 -4.34 -7.69 0.62
CA ARG A 41 -5.30 -8.48 -0.16
C ARG A 41 -5.07 -8.33 -1.67
N GLY A 42 -4.82 -7.11 -2.13
CA GLY A 42 -4.53 -6.82 -3.54
C GLY A 42 -3.24 -7.46 -4.03
N CYS A 43 -2.24 -7.64 -3.17
CA CYS A 43 -0.97 -8.24 -3.56
C CYS A 43 -1.13 -9.69 -4.05
N GLN A 44 -2.11 -10.44 -3.54
CA GLN A 44 -2.36 -11.82 -3.96
C GLN A 44 -2.75 -11.92 -5.44
N THR A 45 -3.36 -10.89 -6.00
CA THR A 45 -3.87 -10.89 -7.38
C THR A 45 -3.14 -9.90 -8.30
N LEU A 46 -2.50 -8.87 -7.74
CA LEU A 46 -1.92 -7.73 -8.48
C LEU A 46 -0.41 -7.56 -8.25
N ALA A 47 0.29 -8.56 -7.70
CA ALA A 47 1.73 -8.49 -7.42
C ALA A 47 2.61 -8.13 -8.62
N SER A 48 2.20 -8.46 -9.85
CA SER A 48 2.93 -8.12 -11.08
C SER A 48 2.48 -6.80 -11.71
N SER A 49 1.39 -6.18 -11.22
CA SER A 49 0.85 -4.94 -11.78
C SER A 49 1.77 -3.75 -11.47
N SER A 50 2.21 -3.04 -12.51
CA SER A 50 2.94 -1.78 -12.36
C SER A 50 2.09 -0.71 -11.64
N ARG A 51 0.77 -0.73 -11.84
CA ARG A 51 -0.17 0.19 -11.17
C ARG A 51 -0.20 -0.10 -9.67
N PHE A 52 -0.23 -1.36 -9.28
CA PHE A 52 -0.11 -1.74 -7.87
C PHE A 52 1.22 -1.26 -7.27
N GLY A 53 2.33 -1.44 -7.97
CA GLY A 53 3.64 -0.93 -7.53
C GLY A 53 3.67 0.59 -7.35
N LYS A 54 3.03 1.36 -8.25
CA LYS A 54 2.88 2.82 -8.11
C LYS A 54 2.03 3.21 -6.90
N CYS A 55 0.93 2.48 -6.64
CA CYS A 55 0.08 2.71 -5.48
C CYS A 55 0.83 2.45 -4.16
N LEU A 56 1.61 1.36 -4.10
CA LEU A 56 2.50 1.08 -2.96
C LEU A 56 3.51 2.21 -2.74
N MET A 57 4.15 2.68 -3.82
CA MET A 57 5.11 3.79 -3.76
C MET A 57 4.47 5.08 -3.25
N ALA A 58 3.26 5.41 -3.73
CA ALA A 58 2.52 6.59 -3.28
C ALA A 58 2.17 6.49 -1.79
N CYS A 59 1.73 5.32 -1.32
CA CYS A 59 1.45 5.06 0.09
C CYS A 59 2.70 5.26 0.95
N LEU A 60 3.82 4.69 0.53
CA LEU A 60 5.08 4.74 1.24
C LEU A 60 5.65 6.16 1.36
N THR A 61 5.64 6.91 0.25
CA THR A 61 6.18 8.28 0.22
C THR A 61 5.34 9.26 1.03
N LYS A 62 4.01 9.05 1.12
CA LYS A 62 3.10 9.99 1.78
C LYS A 62 2.83 9.64 3.24
N TYR A 63 2.72 8.35 3.56
CA TYR A 63 2.35 7.87 4.89
C TYR A 63 3.46 7.10 5.61
N GLY A 64 4.61 6.84 4.97
CA GLY A 64 5.69 6.05 5.57
C GLY A 64 6.16 6.56 6.94
N LYS A 65 6.19 7.88 7.16
CA LYS A 65 6.54 8.48 8.46
C LYS A 65 5.50 8.25 9.56
N LYS A 66 4.24 8.00 9.19
CA LYS A 66 3.12 7.71 10.10
C LYS A 66 2.94 6.22 10.37
N MET A 67 3.68 5.35 9.68
CA MET A 67 3.59 3.91 9.86
C MET A 67 4.20 3.47 11.19
N THR A 68 3.40 2.75 11.99
CA THR A 68 3.85 1.99 13.17
C THR A 68 4.83 0.88 12.77
N ALA A 69 5.45 0.25 13.76
CA ALA A 69 6.31 -0.90 13.52
C ALA A 69 5.54 -2.05 12.84
N GLU A 70 4.30 -2.34 13.24
CA GLU A 70 3.51 -3.40 12.58
C GLU A 70 3.20 -3.04 11.13
N ASN A 71 2.83 -1.78 10.86
CA ASN A 71 2.56 -1.30 9.51
C ASN A 71 3.80 -1.45 8.60
N ARG A 72 5.00 -1.19 9.13
CA ARG A 72 6.26 -1.36 8.39
C ARG A 72 6.54 -2.84 8.12
N THR A 73 6.32 -3.72 9.09
CA THR A 73 6.48 -5.17 8.89
C THR A 73 5.52 -5.67 7.81
N ALA A 74 4.24 -5.29 7.87
CA ALA A 74 3.25 -5.60 6.85
C ALA A 74 3.64 -5.08 5.47
N PHE A 75 4.18 -3.85 5.41
CA PHE A 75 4.65 -3.25 4.16
C PHE A 75 5.90 -3.94 3.61
N SER A 76 6.81 -4.42 4.46
CA SER A 76 7.96 -5.22 4.01
C SER A 76 7.50 -6.47 3.28
N SER A 77 6.54 -7.21 3.87
CA SER A 77 5.97 -8.41 3.24
C SER A 77 5.30 -8.10 1.90
N LEU A 78 4.65 -6.93 1.77
CA LEU A 78 4.11 -6.44 0.49
C LEU A 78 5.19 -6.25 -0.57
N VAL A 79 6.29 -5.57 -0.22
CA VAL A 79 7.39 -5.31 -1.15
C VAL A 79 8.09 -6.61 -1.55
N ASP A 80 8.25 -7.55 -0.62
CA ASP A 80 8.86 -8.85 -0.89
C ASP A 80 8.01 -9.70 -1.84
N THR A 81 6.69 -9.66 -1.68
CA THR A 81 5.73 -10.38 -2.53
C THR A 81 5.54 -9.69 -3.89
N HIS A 82 5.77 -8.38 -3.98
CA HIS A 82 5.63 -7.64 -5.23
C HIS A 82 6.65 -8.13 -6.26
N GLY A 83 6.17 -8.59 -7.41
CA GLY A 83 6.97 -9.22 -8.46
C GLY A 83 7.26 -8.33 -9.66
N SER A 84 6.77 -7.08 -9.67
CA SER A 84 6.97 -6.20 -10.83
C SER A 84 8.37 -5.56 -10.87
N ASN A 85 8.71 -4.99 -12.03
CA ASN A 85 9.93 -4.19 -12.25
C ASN A 85 10.04 -2.97 -11.31
N PHE A 86 8.98 -2.64 -10.57
CA PHE A 86 8.97 -1.57 -9.56
C PHE A 86 9.57 -1.99 -8.20
N LYS A 87 9.80 -3.28 -7.97
CA LYS A 87 10.34 -3.82 -6.70
C LYS A 87 11.66 -3.15 -6.26
N PRO A 88 12.67 -2.92 -7.13
CA PRO A 88 13.91 -2.26 -6.72
C PRO A 88 13.68 -0.84 -6.19
N ALA A 89 12.81 -0.07 -6.85
CA ALA A 89 12.48 1.29 -6.43
C ALA A 89 11.72 1.27 -5.08
N LEU A 90 10.75 0.38 -4.91
CA LEU A 90 10.01 0.21 -3.67
C LEU A 90 10.94 -0.15 -2.50
N ASN A 91 11.86 -1.09 -2.71
CA ASN A 91 12.86 -1.46 -1.71
C ASN A 91 13.74 -0.28 -1.31
N ALA A 92 14.21 0.51 -2.28
CA ALA A 92 15.02 1.69 -2.00
C ALA A 92 14.26 2.73 -1.18
N ALA A 93 12.98 2.99 -1.53
CA ALA A 93 12.12 3.90 -0.80
C ALA A 93 11.82 3.40 0.63
N PHE A 94 11.58 2.09 0.80
CA PHE A 94 11.26 1.51 2.11
C PHE A 94 12.47 1.57 3.04
N LYS A 95 13.67 1.25 2.54
CA LYS A 95 14.92 1.39 3.30
C LYS A 95 15.18 2.82 3.78
N ARG A 96 14.82 3.83 2.99
CA ARG A 96 15.00 5.25 3.37
C ARG A 96 14.12 5.68 4.55
N LEU A 97 13.00 5.00 4.80
CA LEU A 97 12.12 5.29 5.94
C LEU A 97 12.62 4.70 7.25
N ASN A 98 13.49 3.70 7.19
CA ASN A 98 14.08 3.01 8.35
C ASN A 98 15.49 3.55 8.68
N ARG A 99 15.90 4.66 8.05
CA ARG A 99 17.08 5.45 8.43
C ARG A 99 16.62 6.68 9.20
#